data_AF-A0A920P7I7-F1
#
_entry.id   AF-A0A920P7I7-F1
#
_cell.length_a   1.000
_cell.length_b   1.000
_cell.length_c   1.000
_cell.angle_alpha   90.00
_cell.angle_beta   90.00
_cell.angle_gamma   90.00
#
_symmetry.space_group_name_H-M   'P 1'
#
loop_
_entity.id
_entity.type
_entity.pdbx_description
1 polymer ?
#
loop_
_entity_poly.entity_id
_entity_poly.type
_entity_poly.pdbx_seq_one_letter_code
_entity_poly.pdbx_strand_id
1 'polypeptide(L)'
;MNICSFLPSATEIVYVLGLEDELKGVTHECDFPPRAKEKPWVVRSVFDGTEPTSGEINQVISERLEKGLGIYEIDEEVFVASEPDLLITQAICEV
;
A
#
# COMPACT_ATOMS: atom_id res chain seq x y z
N MET A 1 2.25 -12.54 15.06
CA MET A 1 2.43 -11.08 14.90
C MET A 1 1.33 -10.58 13.97
N ASN A 2 1.09 -9.28 13.98
CA ASN A 2 0.19 -8.60 13.06
C ASN A 2 1.05 -7.71 12.14
N ILE A 3 1.41 -8.26 10.99
CA ILE A 3 2.32 -7.62 10.04
C ILE A 3 1.49 -6.81 9.04
N CYS A 4 1.86 -5.55 8.86
CA CYS A 4 1.39 -4.73 7.74
C CYS A 4 2.57 -4.37 6.82
N SER A 5 2.38 -4.59 5.53
CA SER A 5 3.37 -4.35 4.49
C SER A 5 2.94 -3.21 3.58
N PHE A 6 3.78 -2.18 3.48
CA PHE A 6 3.49 -0.94 2.74
C PHE A 6 4.16 -0.94 1.35
N LEU A 7 4.56 -2.11 0.84
CA LEU A 7 5.15 -2.26 -0.48
C LEU A 7 4.99 -3.71 -1.01
N PRO A 8 4.84 -3.91 -2.33
CA PRO A 8 4.72 -5.24 -2.92
C PRO A 8 5.87 -6.19 -2.60
N SER A 9 7.12 -5.74 -2.72
CA SER A 9 8.29 -6.60 -2.51
C SER A 9 8.38 -7.15 -1.08
N ALA A 10 8.04 -6.36 -0.06
CA ALA A 10 7.99 -6.85 1.31
C ALA A 10 6.85 -7.85 1.52
N THR A 11 5.71 -7.64 0.88
CA THR A 11 4.60 -8.59 0.90
C THR A 11 5.05 -9.94 0.36
N GLU A 12 5.73 -9.97 -0.79
CA GLU A 12 6.28 -11.19 -1.37
C GLU A 12 7.28 -11.89 -0.43
N ILE A 13 8.17 -11.12 0.22
CA ILE A 13 9.12 -11.66 1.20
C ILE A 13 8.40 -12.32 2.38
N VAL A 14 7.35 -11.69 2.91
CA VAL A 14 6.55 -12.25 4.02
C VAL A 14 5.92 -13.59 3.61
N TYR A 15 5.42 -13.69 2.37
CA TYR A 15 4.93 -14.96 1.83
C TYR A 15 6.02 -16.02 1.69
N VAL A 16 7.21 -15.66 1.17
CA VAL A 16 8.34 -16.58 1.04
C VAL A 16 8.80 -17.13 2.40
N LEU A 17 8.67 -16.33 3.46
CA LEU A 17 8.99 -16.74 4.83
C LEU A 17 7.91 -17.62 5.49
N GLY A 18 6.77 -17.87 4.82
CA GLY A 18 5.67 -18.66 5.37
C GLY A 18 4.90 -17.95 6.50
N LEU A 19 4.85 -16.61 6.45
CA LEU A 19 4.21 -15.76 7.45
C LEU A 19 2.89 -15.15 6.92
N GLU A 20 2.26 -15.77 5.94
CA GLU A 20 1.08 -15.21 5.28
C GLU A 20 -0.10 -15.04 6.23
N ASP A 21 -0.25 -15.91 7.24
CA ASP A 21 -1.34 -15.79 8.21
C ASP A 21 -1.14 -14.62 9.18
N GLU A 22 0.11 -14.17 9.34
CA GLU A 22 0.49 -13.00 10.14
C GLU A 22 0.38 -11.68 9.34
N LEU A 23 0.33 -11.75 8.01
CA LEU A 23 0.12 -10.59 7.14
C LEU A 23 -1.34 -10.11 7.18
N LYS A 24 -1.59 -8.99 7.87
CA LYS A 24 -2.92 -8.41 8.11
C LYS A 24 -3.28 -7.26 7.18
N GLY A 25 -2.29 -6.67 6.52
CA GLY A 25 -2.54 -5.58 5.59
C GLY A 25 -1.44 -5.43 4.53
N VAL A 26 -1.84 -5.10 3.31
CA VAL A 26 -0.98 -4.91 2.14
C VAL A 26 -1.32 -3.62 1.38
N THR A 27 -0.62 -3.32 0.29
CA THR A 27 -1.00 -2.24 -0.64
C THR A 27 -1.94 -2.76 -1.72
N HIS A 28 -2.67 -1.85 -2.37
CA HIS A 28 -3.48 -2.14 -3.57
C HIS A 28 -2.68 -2.75 -4.74
N GLU A 29 -1.36 -2.55 -4.79
CA GLU A 29 -0.47 -3.10 -5.83
C GLU A 29 -0.01 -4.52 -5.53
N CYS A 30 -0.30 -5.07 -4.34
CA CYS A 30 0.12 -6.42 -3.97
C CYS A 30 -0.69 -7.48 -4.72
N ASP A 31 -0.12 -8.00 -5.80
CA ASP A 31 -0.75 -8.98 -6.69
C ASP A 31 -0.09 -10.37 -6.69
N PHE A 32 1.06 -10.51 -6.02
CA PHE A 32 1.83 -11.74 -5.92
C PHE A 32 2.18 -12.13 -4.47
N PRO A 33 2.10 -13.44 -4.11
CA PRO A 33 1.40 -14.49 -4.85
C PRO A 33 -0.10 -14.13 -5.01
N PRO A 34 -0.88 -14.78 -5.89
CA PRO A 34 -2.27 -14.38 -6.15
C PRO A 34 -3.14 -14.23 -4.89
N ARG A 35 -2.85 -14.98 -3.83
CA ARG A 35 -3.51 -14.91 -2.51
C ARG A 35 -3.29 -13.56 -1.80
N ALA A 36 -2.25 -12.79 -2.15
CA ALA A 36 -2.01 -11.44 -1.64
C ALA A 36 -3.17 -10.48 -1.96
N LYS A 37 -3.87 -10.70 -3.07
CA LYS A 37 -5.06 -9.91 -3.45
C LYS A 37 -6.24 -10.07 -2.49
N GLU A 38 -6.25 -11.13 -1.70
CA GLU A 38 -7.30 -11.40 -0.70
C GLU A 38 -7.02 -10.67 0.62
N LYS A 39 -5.83 -10.05 0.77
CA LYS A 39 -5.47 -9.31 1.98
C LYS A 39 -6.10 -7.91 1.97
N PRO A 40 -6.48 -7.38 3.15
CA PRO A 40 -6.96 -6.00 3.27
C PRO A 40 -5.94 -4.99 2.76
N TRP A 41 -6.42 -3.97 2.03
CA TRP A 41 -5.56 -2.89 1.55
C TRP A 41 -5.49 -1.78 2.60
N VAL A 42 -4.34 -1.66 3.23
CA VAL A 42 -3.99 -0.60 4.18
C VAL A 42 -3.37 0.60 3.46
N VAL A 43 -2.80 0.41 2.27
CA VAL A 43 -2.27 1.50 1.43
C VAL A 43 -3.03 1.56 0.12
N ARG A 44 -3.68 2.70 -0.13
CA ARG A 44 -4.48 3.01 -1.31
C ARG A 44 -3.76 4.01 -2.21
N SER A 45 -4.04 3.96 -3.51
CA SER A 45 -3.74 5.05 -4.41
C SER A 45 -4.87 6.07 -4.38
N VAL A 46 -4.52 7.34 -4.53
CA VAL A 46 -5.50 8.43 -4.69
C VAL A 46 -6.28 8.32 -6.00
N PHE A 47 -5.89 7.40 -6.87
CA PHE A 47 -6.53 7.05 -8.13
C PHE A 47 -7.33 5.73 -8.06
N ASP A 48 -7.37 5.04 -6.91
CA ASP A 48 -8.09 3.77 -6.78
C ASP A 48 -9.57 3.91 -7.17
N GLY A 49 -10.06 2.99 -8.02
CA GLY A 49 -11.44 3.01 -8.51
C GLY A 49 -11.72 4.06 -9.59
N THR A 50 -10.69 4.71 -10.14
CA THR A 50 -10.80 5.70 -11.22
C THR A 50 -9.93 5.31 -12.43
N GLU A 51 -10.26 5.85 -13.60
CA GLU A 51 -9.47 5.69 -14.83
C GLU A 51 -9.08 7.07 -15.39
N PRO A 52 -8.18 7.81 -14.71
CA PRO A 52 -7.81 9.15 -15.12
C PRO A 52 -6.93 9.14 -16.38
N THR A 53 -7.11 10.14 -17.22
CA THR A 53 -6.18 10.45 -18.31
C THR A 53 -4.83 10.91 -17.74
N SER A 54 -3.76 10.84 -18.55
CA SER A 54 -2.44 11.34 -18.12
C SER A 54 -2.45 12.83 -17.73
N GLY A 55 -3.32 13.63 -18.34
CA GLY A 55 -3.50 15.04 -17.97
C GLY A 55 -4.08 15.21 -16.57
N GLU A 56 -5.10 14.42 -16.23
CA GLU A 56 -5.71 14.41 -14.90
C GLU A 56 -4.75 13.85 -13.84
N ILE A 57 -4.00 12.79 -14.15
CA ILE A 57 -2.93 12.26 -13.28
C ILE A 57 -1.92 13.37 -12.96
N ASN A 58 -1.39 14.04 -14.00
CA ASN A 58 -0.39 15.09 -13.81
C ASN A 58 -0.93 16.26 -12.97
N GLN A 59 -2.19 16.66 -13.19
CA GLN A 59 -2.83 17.69 -12.40
C GLN A 59 -2.93 17.29 -10.92
N VAL A 60 -3.47 16.10 -10.61
CA VAL A 60 -3.66 15.64 -9.23
C VAL A 60 -2.32 15.46 -8.50
N ILE A 61 -1.30 14.93 -9.18
CA ILE A 61 0.04 14.78 -8.59
C ILE A 61 0.64 16.15 -8.29
N SER A 62 0.57 17.11 -9.22
CA SER A 62 1.12 18.45 -9.03
C SER A 62 0.46 19.16 -7.84
N GLU A 63 -0.87 19.15 -7.78
CA GLU A 63 -1.63 19.77 -6.69
C GLU A 63 -1.32 19.14 -5.32
N ARG A 64 -1.05 17.83 -5.26
CA ARG A 64 -0.68 17.13 -4.02
C ARG A 64 0.74 17.46 -3.59
N LEU A 65 1.70 17.46 -4.52
CA LEU A 65 3.08 17.84 -4.24
C LEU A 65 3.20 19.27 -3.73
N GLU A 66 2.46 20.22 -4.32
CA GLU A 66 2.40 21.62 -3.83
C GLU A 66 1.90 21.72 -2.38
N LYS A 67 1.04 20.79 -1.96
CA LYS A 67 0.51 20.70 -0.59
C LYS A 67 1.36 19.83 0.34
N GLY A 68 2.48 19.28 -0.14
CA GLY A 68 3.32 18.34 0.61
C GLY A 68 2.63 17.00 0.90
N LEU A 69 1.62 16.63 0.11
CA LEU A 69 0.88 15.37 0.24
C LEU A 69 1.48 14.30 -0.70
N GLY A 70 1.42 13.05 -0.26
CA GLY A 70 1.76 11.89 -1.08
C GLY A 70 0.65 11.50 -2.06
N ILE A 71 0.97 10.60 -3.00
CA ILE A 71 0.03 9.99 -3.94
C ILE A 71 -0.57 8.67 -3.44
N TYR A 72 -0.13 8.24 -2.25
CA TYR A 72 -0.63 7.07 -1.54
C TYR A 72 -1.19 7.51 -0.20
N GLU A 73 -2.26 6.86 0.21
CA GLU A 73 -2.96 7.15 1.46
C GLU A 73 -3.11 5.88 2.29
N ILE A 74 -3.10 6.05 3.62
CA ILE A 74 -3.37 4.97 4.54
C ILE A 74 -4.88 4.88 4.74
N ASP A 75 -5.43 3.69 4.53
CA ASP A 75 -6.80 3.36 4.91
C ASP A 75 -6.83 3.20 6.44
N GLU A 76 -7.16 4.29 7.15
CA GLU A 76 -7.09 4.32 8.63
C GLU A 76 -7.99 3.28 9.28
N GLU A 77 -9.16 3.01 8.70
CA GLU A 77 -10.10 2.01 9.22
C GLU A 77 -9.49 0.61 9.15
N VAL A 78 -8.93 0.25 7.99
CA VAL A 78 -8.24 -1.03 7.80
C VAL A 78 -6.99 -1.11 8.67
N PHE A 79 -6.23 -0.03 8.76
CA PHE A 79 -5.00 0.01 9.55
C PHE A 79 -5.27 -0.21 11.04
N VAL A 80 -6.24 0.50 11.62
CA VAL A 80 -6.63 0.32 13.02
C VAL A 80 -7.18 -1.09 13.26
N ALA A 81 -8.03 -1.60 12.37
CA ALA A 81 -8.58 -2.95 12.48
C ALA A 81 -7.52 -4.06 12.35
N SER A 82 -6.39 -3.78 11.68
CA SER A 82 -5.29 -4.73 11.51
C SER A 82 -4.41 -4.90 12.75
N GLU A 83 -4.54 -4.01 13.75
CA GLU A 83 -3.78 -4.00 15.01
C GLU A 83 -2.28 -4.33 14.83
N PRO A 84 -1.54 -3.60 13.97
CA PRO A 84 -0.21 -4.01 13.57
C PRO A 84 0.81 -3.87 14.70
N ASP A 85 1.61 -4.90 14.91
CA ASP A 85 2.77 -4.89 15.83
C ASP A 85 4.11 -4.79 15.06
N LEU A 86 4.09 -5.01 13.74
CA LEU A 86 5.20 -4.84 12.83
C LEU A 86 4.76 -4.15 11.54
N LEU A 87 5.42 -3.05 11.21
CA LEU A 87 5.24 -2.31 9.96
C LEU A 87 6.48 -2.46 9.07
N ILE A 88 6.30 -2.92 7.84
CA ILE A 88 7.36 -3.00 6.84
C ILE A 88 7.14 -1.90 5.79
N THR A 89 8.11 -1.00 5.67
CA THR A 89 8.07 0.14 4.74
C THR A 89 9.44 0.37 4.12
N GLN A 90 9.51 1.20 3.08
CA GLN A 90 10.75 1.66 2.46
C GLN A 90 10.79 3.18 2.41
N ALA A 91 11.99 3.74 2.51
CA ALA A 91 12.19 5.14 2.16
C ALA A 91 12.00 5.31 0.65
N ILE A 92 11.44 6.45 0.24
CA ILE A 92 11.38 6.83 -1.17
C ILE A 92 12.82 7.04 -1.64
N CYS A 93 13.23 6.39 -2.73
CA CYS A 93 14.50 6.69 -3.38
C CYS A 93 14.41 8.08 -4.00
N GLU A 94 15.42 8.93 -3.77
CA GLU A 94 15.60 10.15 -4.55
C GLU A 94 15.90 9.75 -6.01
N VAL A 95 14.98 10.05 -6.93
CA VAL A 95 15.12 9.86 -8.38
C VAL A 95 15.19 11.20 -9.09
#